data_AF-A0A1I2VAS5-F1
#
_entry.id   AF-A0A1I2VAS5-F1
#
_cell.length_a   1.000
_cell.length_b   1.000
_cell.length_c   1.000
_cell.angle_alpha   90.00
_cell.angle_beta   90.00
_cell.angle_gamma   90.00
#
_symmetry.space_group_name_H-M   'P 1'
#
loop_
_entity.id
_entity.type
_entity.pdbx_description
1 polymer ?
#
loop_
_entity_poly.entity_id
_entity_poly.type
_entity_poly.pdbx_seq_one_letter_code
_entity_poly.pdbx_strand_id
1 'polypeptide(L)' 'MGRATVTTPDGHKVPCYDLERTVCDIVRSRSKIDLQVFSAALQSYVRRGDKQLDLLDSYAKELGIRGVVGQYLAVLL' A
#
# COMPACT_ATOMS: atom_id res chain seq x y z
N MET A 1 -6.60 -10.45 4.38
CA MET A 1 -5.73 -10.50 3.20
C MET A 1 -4.36 -9.91 3.53
N GLY A 2 -3.35 -10.20 2.71
CA GLY A 2 -2.02 -9.57 2.75
C GLY A 2 -1.18 -9.78 4.00
N ARG A 3 -1.37 -10.88 4.75
CA ARG A 3 -0.49 -11.23 5.88
C ARG A 3 0.83 -11.76 5.34
N ALA A 4 1.92 -11.14 5.77
CA ALA A 4 3.29 -11.55 5.49
C ALA A 4 4.05 -11.79 6.79
N THR A 5 5.24 -12.38 6.70
CA THR A 5 6.18 -12.48 7.81
C THR A 5 7.48 -11.81 7.39
N VAL A 6 7.95 -10.86 8.20
CA VAL A 6 9.22 -10.16 7.98
C VAL A 6 10.20 -10.61 9.06
N THR A 7 11.47 -10.74 8.67
CA THR A 7 12.55 -11.00 9.62
C THR A 7 13.12 -9.66 10.07
N THR A 8 13.12 -9.39 11.38
CA THR A 8 13.72 -8.18 11.95
C THR A 8 15.24 -8.22 11.80
N PRO A 9 15.96 -7.09 11.95
CA PRO A 9 17.42 -7.08 11.98
C PRO A 9 18.03 -8.05 13.00
N ASP A 10 17.33 -8.29 14.11
CA ASP A 10 17.73 -9.23 15.17
C ASP A 10 17.38 -10.70 14.87
N GLY A 11 16.84 -11.00 13.69
CA GLY A 11 16.53 -12.37 13.25
C GLY A 11 15.16 -12.90 13.67
N HIS A 12 14.31 -12.09 14.30
CA HIS A 12 12.98 -12.52 14.73
C HIS A 12 11.95 -12.44 13.59
N LYS A 13 11.10 -13.46 13.48
CA LYS A 13 9.98 -13.48 12.53
C LYS A 13 8.77 -12.78 13.14
N VAL A 14 8.34 -11.68 12.55
CA VAL A 14 7.18 -10.90 13.00
C VAL A 14 6.08 -10.87 11.92
N PRO A 15 4.80 -10.95 12.31
CA PRO A 15 3.70 -10.80 11.38
C PRO A 15 3.63 -9.33 10.89
N CYS A 16 3.53 -9.15 9.59
CA CYS A 16 3.40 -7.84 8.94
C CYS A 16 2.36 -7.91 7.83
N TYR A 17 2.08 -6.76 7.22
CA TYR A 17 1.34 -6.70 5.96
C TYR A 17 2.30 -6.67 4.78
N ASP A 18 1.86 -7.23 3.65
CA ASP A 18 2.54 -7.03 2.38
C ASP A 18 2.43 -5.59 1.88
N LEU A 19 3.13 -5.31 0.79
CA LEU A 19 3.26 -3.98 0.21
C LEU A 19 1.90 -3.44 -0.24
N GLU A 20 1.15 -4.22 -1.00
CA GLU A 20 -0.15 -3.86 -1.57
C GLU A 20 -1.18 -3.57 -0.49
N ARG A 21 -1.25 -4.41 0.55
CA ARG A 21 -2.15 -4.22 1.68
C ARG A 21 -1.80 -2.95 2.46
N THR A 22 -0.51 -2.69 2.63
CA THR A 22 0.00 -1.48 3.29
C THR A 22 -0.39 -0.21 2.52
N VAL A 23 -0.27 -0.21 1.19
CA VAL A 23 -0.70 0.92 0.35
C VAL A 23 -2.19 1.16 0.45
N CYS A 24 -3.00 0.10 0.41
CA CYS A 24 -4.45 0.21 0.62
C CYS A 24 -4.79 0.83 1.99
N ASP A 25 -4.06 0.48 3.04
CA ASP A 25 -4.28 1.06 4.38
C ASP A 25 -3.90 2.54 4.45
N ILE A 26 -2.82 2.94 3.77
CA ILE A 26 -2.42 4.34 3.65
C ILE A 26 -3.50 5.16 2.92
N VAL A 27 -3.99 4.68 1.77
CA VAL A 27 -5.06 5.34 1.01
C VAL A 27 -6.37 5.42 1.80
N ARG A 28 -6.71 4.37 2.54
CA ARG A 28 -7.88 4.32 3.40
C ARG A 28 -7.78 5.31 4.56
N SER A 29 -6.58 5.50 5.11
CA SER A 29 -6.32 6.36 6.27
C SER A 29 -5.82 7.76 5.89
N ARG A 30 -5.95 8.17 4.62
CA ARG A 30 -5.42 9.44 4.08
C ARG A 30 -5.82 10.68 4.87
N SER A 31 -6.97 10.70 5.53
CA SER A 31 -7.42 11.82 6.37
C SER A 31 -6.70 11.92 7.73
N LYS A 32 -5.97 10.87 8.12
CA LYS A 32 -5.23 10.76 9.39
C LYS A 32 -3.71 10.81 9.20
N ILE A 33 -3.24 10.94 7.96
CA ILE A 33 -1.83 10.95 7.60
C ILE A 33 -1.50 12.33 7.05
N ASP A 34 -0.34 12.87 7.44
CA ASP A 34 0.16 14.12 6.87
C ASP A 34 0.30 14.02 5.35
N LEU A 35 -0.06 15.09 4.63
CA LEU A 35 -0.11 15.09 3.17
C LEU A 35 1.26 14.80 2.53
N GLN A 36 2.35 15.29 3.11
CA GLN A 36 3.70 15.05 2.58
C GLN A 36 4.09 13.60 2.75
N VAL A 37 3.81 13.02 3.93
CA VAL A 37 4.05 11.60 4.22
C VAL A 37 3.22 10.70 3.30
N PHE A 38 1.94 11.04 3.10
CA PHE A 38 1.05 10.32 2.20
C PHE A 38 1.56 10.32 0.76
N SER A 39 1.92 11.50 0.25
CA SER A 39 2.45 11.67 -1.11
C SER A 39 3.76 10.89 -1.30
N ALA A 40 4.69 11.00 -0.35
CA ALA A 40 5.96 10.30 -0.40
C ALA A 40 5.77 8.77 -0.39
N ALA A 41 4.85 8.25 0.42
CA ALA A 41 4.57 6.82 0.48
C ALA A 41 3.98 6.28 -0.83
N LEU A 42 3.04 6.99 -1.44
CA LEU A 42 2.48 6.59 -2.73
C LEU A 42 3.50 6.68 -3.87
N GLN A 43 4.28 7.76 -3.93
CA GLN A 43 5.35 7.90 -4.93
C GLN A 43 6.41 6.81 -4.78
N SER A 44 6.78 6.47 -3.55
CA SER A 44 7.65 5.34 -3.23
C SER A 44 7.10 4.05 -3.83
N TYR A 45 5.81 3.74 -3.60
CA TYR A 45 5.18 2.55 -4.15
C TYR A 45 5.18 2.55 -5.68
N VAL A 46 4.77 3.63 -6.33
CA VAL A 46 4.69 3.69 -7.81
C VAL A 46 6.05 3.50 -8.48
N ARG A 47 7.14 4.00 -7.85
CA ARG A 47 8.51 3.84 -8.36
C ARG A 47 9.06 2.43 -8.21
N ARG A 48 8.43 1.56 -7.42
CA ARG A 48 8.89 0.18 -7.25
C ARG A 48 8.67 -0.63 -8.52
N GLY A 49 9.68 -1.43 -8.90
CA GLY A 49 9.61 -2.36 -10.03
C GLY A 49 8.90 -3.66 -9.70
N ASP A 50 8.81 -4.03 -8.42
CA ASP A 50 8.21 -5.27 -7.91
C ASP A 50 6.75 -5.11 -7.45
N LYS A 51 6.13 -3.94 -7.71
CA LYS A 51 4.73 -3.68 -7.35
C LYS A 51 3.78 -4.62 -8.11
N GLN A 52 2.77 -5.15 -7.42
CA GLN A 52 1.78 -6.05 -8.00
C GLN A 52 0.42 -5.35 -8.13
N LEU A 53 0.18 -4.72 -9.29
CA LEU A 53 -1.04 -3.91 -9.51
C LEU A 53 -2.34 -4.74 -9.48
N ASP A 54 -2.31 -5.98 -9.95
CA ASP A 54 -3.47 -6.88 -9.91
C ASP A 54 -3.87 -7.21 -8.46
N LEU A 55 -2.88 -7.43 -7.60
CA LEU A 55 -3.09 -7.73 -6.18
C LEU A 55 -3.59 -6.49 -5.43
N LEU A 56 -3.03 -5.32 -5.74
CA LEU A 56 -3.50 -4.04 -5.23
C LEU A 56 -4.97 -3.79 -5.61
N ASP A 57 -5.36 -4.04 -6.86
CA ASP A 57 -6.74 -3.88 -7.33
C ASP A 57 -7.68 -4.86 -6.61
N SER A 58 -7.27 -6.12 -6.38
CA SER A 58 -8.04 -7.08 -5.59
C SER A 58 -8.28 -6.56 -4.17
N TYR A 59 -7.22 -6.13 -3.48
CA TYR A 59 -7.35 -5.62 -2.11
C TYR A 59 -8.17 -4.34 -2.05
N ALA A 60 -8.01 -3.44 -3.01
CA ALA A 60 -8.77 -2.20 -3.08
C ALA A 60 -10.27 -2.46 -3.33
N LYS A 61 -10.62 -3.48 -4.13
CA LYS A 61 -12.01 -3.95 -4.30
C LYS A 61 -12.58 -4.47 -2.98
N GLU A 62 -11.87 -5.38 -2.33
CA GLU A 62 -12.32 -6.02 -1.09
C GLU A 62 -12.47 -5.01 0.06
N LEU A 63 -11.66 -3.95 0.06
CA LEU A 63 -11.74 -2.85 1.04
C LEU A 63 -12.69 -1.73 0.65
N GLY A 64 -13.32 -1.78 -0.53
CA GLY A 64 -14.25 -0.75 -1.02
C GLY A 64 -13.58 0.59 -1.36
N ILE A 65 -12.27 0.61 -1.57
CA ILE A 65 -11.49 1.84 -1.87
C ILE A 65 -10.97 1.89 -3.32
N ARG A 66 -11.37 0.93 -4.17
CA ARG A 66 -10.90 0.80 -5.56
C ARG A 66 -10.92 2.12 -6.34
N GLY A 67 -12.03 2.86 -6.27
CA GLY A 67 -12.17 4.13 -6.99
C GLY A 67 -11.13 5.17 -6.56
N VAL A 68 -10.89 5.29 -5.24
CA VAL A 68 -9.92 6.22 -4.67
C VAL A 68 -8.49 5.82 -5.02
N VAL A 69 -8.17 4.53 -4.91
CA VAL A 69 -6.85 4.00 -5.29
C VAL A 69 -6.57 4.27 -6.77
N GLY A 70 -7.53 3.99 -7.65
CA GLY A 70 -7.42 4.25 -9.08
C GLY A 70 -7.18 5.73 -9.42
N GLN A 71 -7.88 6.65 -8.74
CA GLN A 71 -7.65 8.09 -8.92
C GLN A 71 -6.22 8.51 -8.58
N TYR A 72 -5.66 8.02 -7.48
CA TYR A 72 -4.28 8.35 -7.10
C TYR A 72 -3.25 7.73 -8.05
N LEU A 73 -3.45 6.48 -8.47
CA LEU A 73 -2.54 5.81 -9.40
C LEU A 73 -2.54 6.47 -10.78
N ALA A 74 -3.69 6.91 -11.29
CA ALA A 74 -3.79 7.55 -12.60
C ALA A 74 -3.07 8.91 -12.68
N VAL A 75 -2.82 9.57 -11.55
CA VAL A 75 -2.09 10.84 -11.49
C VAL A 75 -0.57 10.62 -11.34
N LEU A 76 -0.17 9.49 -10.76
CA LEU A 76 1.23 9.22 -10.39
C LEU A 76 1.98 8.33 -11.39
N LEU A 77 1.26 7.55 -12.19
CA LEU A 77 1.77 6.74 -13.31
C LEU A 77 1.76 7.55 -14.61
#